data_AF-Q1AYH0-F1
#
_entry.id   AF-Q1AYH0-F1
#
_cell.length_a   1.000
_cell.length_b   1.000
_cell.length_c   1.000
_cell.angle_alpha   90.00
_cell.angle_beta   90.00
_cell.angle_gamma   90.00
#
_symmetry.space_group_name_H-M   'P 1'
#
loop_
_entity.id
_entity.type
_entity.pdbx_description
1 polymer ?
#
loop_
_entity_poly.entity_id
_entity_poly.type
_entity_poly.pdbx_seq_one_letter_code
_entity_poly.pdbx_strand_id
1 'polypeptide(L)'
;MGPKLRQLRRQMGWSQHELARRSGVDRATISAIESGKRDPSGSTMRKLADALGVPVAELYKEPLEQLTAIYERTDDGWWIVEVPEIPGAVSQGRTLEEARFMIRDAVRLLLEARRELAEQEHEGHEVIREPLTL
;
A
#
# COMPACT_ATOMS: atom_id res chain seq x y z
N MET A 1 1.40 10.72 3.79
CA MET A 1 1.12 11.37 2.47
C MET A 1 2.32 11.45 1.52
N GLY A 2 3.44 12.12 1.86
CA GLY A 2 4.57 12.34 0.92
C GLY A 2 5.10 11.10 0.18
N PRO A 3 5.37 9.97 0.88
CA PRO A 3 5.75 8.71 0.24
C PRO A 3 4.69 8.18 -0.73
N LYS A 4 3.40 8.31 -0.39
CA LYS A 4 2.26 7.88 -1.21
C LYS A 4 2.16 8.71 -2.51
N LEU A 5 2.35 10.03 -2.42
CA LEU A 5 2.42 10.90 -3.61
C LEU A 5 3.55 10.46 -4.56
N ARG A 6 4.74 10.20 -4.01
CA ARG A 6 5.91 9.72 -4.77
C ARG A 6 5.64 8.38 -5.43
N GLN A 7 4.97 7.47 -4.72
CA GLN A 7 4.59 6.15 -5.22
C GLN A 7 3.66 6.26 -6.44
N LEU A 8 2.53 6.97 -6.29
CA LEU A 8 1.54 7.15 -7.37
C LEU A 8 2.16 7.80 -8.60
N ARG A 9 2.97 8.84 -8.41
CA ARG A 9 3.70 9.49 -9.50
C ARG A 9 4.60 8.51 -10.26
N ARG A 10 5.31 7.63 -9.55
CA ARG A 10 6.20 6.62 -10.14
C ARG A 10 5.43 5.51 -10.86
N GLN A 11 4.27 5.12 -10.36
CA GLN A 11 3.38 4.16 -11.04
C GLN A 11 2.92 4.67 -12.40
N MET A 12 2.74 5.98 -12.53
CA MET A 12 2.45 6.64 -13.82
C MET A 12 3.69 6.82 -14.72
N GLY A 13 4.89 6.43 -14.25
CA GLY A 13 6.15 6.66 -14.97
C GLY A 13 6.59 8.13 -15.00
N TRP A 14 6.04 8.99 -14.13
CA TRP A 14 6.28 10.44 -14.20
C TRP A 14 7.45 10.89 -13.32
N SER A 15 8.21 11.88 -13.80
CA SER A 15 9.14 12.65 -12.98
C SER A 15 8.41 13.70 -12.14
N GLN A 16 9.07 14.29 -11.12
CA GLN A 16 8.47 15.40 -10.36
C GLN A 16 8.13 16.60 -11.26
N HIS A 17 8.96 16.85 -12.28
CA HIS A 17 8.71 17.90 -13.27
C HIS A 17 7.44 17.60 -14.08
N GLU A 18 7.24 16.34 -14.43
CA GLU A 18 6.11 15.92 -15.22
C GLU A 18 4.79 15.96 -14.42
N LEU A 19 4.83 15.63 -13.12
CA LEU A 19 3.69 15.85 -12.22
C LEU A 19 3.41 17.36 -12.03
N ALA A 20 4.45 18.19 -11.96
CA ALA A 20 4.30 19.65 -11.87
C ALA A 20 3.54 20.19 -13.08
N ARG A 21 3.95 19.76 -14.28
CA ARG A 21 3.30 20.14 -15.54
C ARG A 21 1.82 19.77 -15.58
N ARG A 22 1.46 18.55 -15.13
CA ARG A 22 0.06 18.09 -15.15
C ARG A 22 -0.81 18.71 -14.07
N SER A 23 -0.28 18.93 -12.87
CA SER A 23 -1.05 19.44 -11.73
C SER A 23 -1.09 20.98 -11.65
N GLY A 24 -0.21 21.68 -12.36
CA GLY A 24 -0.03 23.12 -12.19
C GLY A 24 0.50 23.50 -10.80
N VAL A 25 1.13 22.54 -10.09
CA VAL A 25 1.82 22.76 -8.82
C VAL A 25 3.31 22.86 -9.10
N ASP A 26 3.98 23.83 -8.48
CA ASP A 26 5.42 24.02 -8.66
C ASP A 26 6.24 22.77 -8.28
N ARG A 27 7.30 22.49 -9.04
CA ARG A 27 8.15 21.30 -8.85
C ARG A 27 8.84 21.30 -7.48
N ALA A 28 9.29 22.45 -7.00
CA ALA A 28 9.91 22.55 -5.68
C ALA A 28 8.88 22.30 -4.57
N THR A 29 7.63 22.75 -4.77
CA THR A 29 6.51 22.42 -3.88
C THR A 29 6.25 20.91 -3.85
N ILE A 30 6.18 20.25 -5.01
CA ILE A 30 6.03 18.78 -5.08
C ILE A 30 7.20 18.07 -4.38
N SER A 31 8.44 18.50 -4.62
CA SER A 31 9.62 17.91 -3.98
C SER A 31 9.58 18.06 -2.45
N ALA A 32 9.18 19.24 -1.95
CA ALA A 32 9.03 19.48 -0.51
C ALA A 32 7.92 18.61 0.11
N ILE A 33 6.80 18.41 -0.60
CA ILE A 33 5.73 17.52 -0.17
C ILE A 33 6.19 16.05 -0.15
N GLU A 34 6.82 15.57 -1.22
CA GLU A 34 7.28 14.18 -1.31
C GLU A 34 8.33 13.82 -0.25
N SER A 35 9.12 14.80 0.17
CA SER A 35 10.14 14.64 1.22
C SER A 35 9.61 14.93 2.64
N GLY A 36 8.33 15.26 2.80
CA GLY A 36 7.71 15.57 4.09
C GLY A 36 8.13 16.92 4.68
N LYS A 37 8.85 17.76 3.93
CA LYS A 37 9.28 19.09 4.37
C LYS A 37 8.16 20.12 4.35
N ARG A 38 7.05 19.83 3.67
CA ARG A 38 5.91 20.74 3.52
C ARG A 38 4.61 19.97 3.40
N ASP A 39 3.61 20.37 4.18
CA ASP A 39 2.26 19.90 3.98
C ASP A 39 1.55 20.66 2.83
N PRO A 40 0.87 19.94 1.93
CA PRO A 40 0.08 20.56 0.88
C PRO A 40 -1.17 21.24 1.46
N SER A 41 -1.59 22.36 0.87
CA SER A 41 -2.92 22.89 1.11
C SER A 41 -3.99 21.98 0.49
N GLY A 42 -5.26 22.14 0.92
CA GLY A 42 -6.37 21.40 0.32
C GLY A 42 -6.53 21.66 -1.19
N SER A 43 -6.18 22.85 -1.68
CA SER A 43 -6.20 23.16 -3.11
C SER A 43 -5.04 22.51 -3.88
N THR A 44 -3.83 22.53 -3.32
CA THR A 44 -2.68 21.81 -3.89
C THR A 44 -2.95 20.31 -3.95
N MET A 45 -3.55 19.77 -2.90
CA MET A 45 -3.87 18.35 -2.85
C MET A 45 -4.86 17.93 -3.93
N ARG A 46 -5.92 18.71 -4.13
CA ARG A 46 -6.93 18.43 -5.16
C ARG A 46 -6.30 18.44 -6.55
N LYS A 47 -5.48 19.45 -6.85
CA LYS A 47 -4.71 19.52 -8.10
C LYS A 47 -3.81 18.31 -8.33
N LEU A 48 -3.15 17.81 -7.29
CA LEU A 48 -2.29 16.62 -7.40
C LEU A 48 -3.11 15.35 -7.61
N ALA A 49 -4.22 15.19 -6.88
CA ALA A 49 -5.12 14.05 -7.00
C ALA A 49 -5.77 13.99 -8.39
N ASP A 50 -6.28 15.13 -8.87
CA ASP A 50 -6.88 15.28 -10.20
C ASP A 50 -5.87 14.95 -11.30
N ALA A 51 -4.63 15.46 -11.20
CA ALA A 51 -3.57 15.16 -12.15
C ALA A 51 -3.16 13.68 -12.18
N LEU A 52 -3.27 12.99 -11.04
CA LEU A 52 -2.97 11.57 -10.90
C LEU A 52 -4.18 10.68 -11.25
N GLY A 53 -5.38 11.25 -11.43
CA GLY A 53 -6.61 10.50 -11.69
C GLY A 53 -7.09 9.66 -10.51
N VAL A 54 -6.79 10.07 -9.27
CA VAL A 54 -7.17 9.35 -8.05
C VAL A 54 -8.01 10.21 -7.11
N PRO A 55 -8.88 9.63 -6.27
CA PRO A 55 -9.53 10.38 -5.20
C PRO A 55 -8.52 10.99 -4.23
N VAL A 56 -8.82 12.16 -3.67
CA VAL A 56 -7.97 12.84 -2.66
C VAL A 56 -7.63 11.91 -1.48
N ALA A 57 -8.57 11.07 -1.05
CA ALA A 57 -8.36 10.10 0.03
C ALA A 57 -7.22 9.10 -0.27
N GLU A 58 -6.95 8.79 -1.54
CA GLU A 58 -5.87 7.87 -1.91
C GLU A 58 -4.48 8.45 -1.60
N LEU A 59 -4.33 9.78 -1.53
CA LEU A 59 -3.08 10.43 -1.13
C LEU A 59 -2.80 10.31 0.38
N TYR A 60 -3.86 10.10 1.18
CA TYR A 60 -3.80 9.94 2.63
C TYR A 60 -3.90 8.49 3.10
N LYS A 61 -4.08 7.53 2.18
CA LYS A 61 -3.80 6.15 2.54
C LYS A 61 -2.34 6.09 2.93
N GLU A 62 -2.11 6.00 4.24
CA GLU A 62 -0.86 5.54 4.78
C GLU A 62 -0.49 4.27 3.99
N PRO A 63 0.76 4.14 3.55
CA PRO A 63 1.23 2.81 3.23
C PRO A 63 1.10 2.05 4.55
N LEU A 64 -0.01 1.32 4.71
CA LEU A 64 -0.09 0.21 5.66
C LEU A 64 1.24 -0.52 5.51
N GLU A 65 1.90 -0.79 6.64
CA GLU A 65 3.23 -1.39 6.68
C GLU A 65 3.40 -2.36 5.51
N GLN A 66 4.40 -2.08 4.68
CA GLN A 66 4.60 -2.87 3.48
C GLN A 66 5.02 -4.25 3.93
N LEU A 67 4.07 -5.19 3.90
CA LEU A 67 4.35 -6.60 4.10
C LEU A 67 5.38 -7.06 3.07
N THR A 68 6.35 -7.83 3.53
CA THR A 68 7.40 -8.39 2.68
C THR A 68 6.88 -9.68 2.08
N ALA A 69 6.96 -9.83 0.76
CA ALA A 69 6.70 -11.11 0.11
C ALA A 69 8.04 -11.68 -0.40
N ILE A 70 8.45 -12.82 0.12
CA ILE A 70 9.66 -13.54 -0.28
C ILE A 70 9.26 -14.58 -1.31
N TYR A 71 9.88 -14.54 -2.48
CA TYR A 71 9.59 -15.47 -3.59
C TYR A 71 10.80 -16.36 -3.83
N GLU A 72 10.58 -17.67 -3.81
CA GLU A 72 11.59 -18.68 -4.14
C GLU A 72 11.13 -19.45 -5.38
N ARG A 73 12.08 -19.71 -6.29
CA ARG A 73 11.80 -20.53 -7.48
C ARG A 73 12.32 -21.93 -7.24
N THR A 74 11.46 -22.91 -7.45
CA THR A 74 11.80 -24.33 -7.30
C THR A 74 12.38 -24.91 -8.60
N ASP A 75 13.06 -26.04 -8.50
CA ASP A 75 13.67 -26.74 -9.63
C ASP A 75 12.65 -27.28 -10.65
N ASP A 76 11.43 -27.59 -10.20
CA ASP A 76 10.30 -28.03 -11.04
C ASP A 76 9.49 -26.85 -11.64
N GLY A 77 9.99 -25.62 -11.47
CA GLY A 77 9.53 -24.42 -12.16
C GLY A 77 8.39 -23.68 -11.50
N TRP A 78 8.03 -24.00 -10.25
CA TRP A 78 7.08 -23.23 -9.47
C TRP A 78 7.73 -22.04 -8.78
N TRP A 79 6.90 -21.06 -8.44
CA TRP A 79 7.21 -20.03 -7.47
C TRP A 79 6.47 -20.34 -6.17
N ILE A 80 7.21 -20.43 -5.08
CA ILE A 80 6.67 -20.44 -3.72
C ILE A 80 6.83 -19.04 -3.17
N VAL A 81 5.82 -18.57 -2.44
CA VAL A 81 5.83 -17.24 -1.83
C VAL A 81 5.32 -17.29 -0.40
N GLU A 82 5.99 -16.55 0.48
CA GLU A 82 5.56 -16.37 1.86
C GLU A 82 5.62 -14.89 2.29
N VAL A 83 4.82 -14.55 3.30
CA VAL A 83 4.86 -13.26 3.98
C VAL A 83 5.24 -13.49 5.44
N PRO A 84 6.51 -13.29 5.85
CA PRO A 84 6.99 -13.66 7.17
C PRO A 84 6.30 -12.90 8.31
N GLU A 85 5.81 -11.68 8.04
CA GLU A 85 5.06 -10.88 9.01
C GLU A 85 3.69 -11.50 9.34
N ILE A 86 3.19 -12.41 8.51
CA ILE A 86 1.88 -13.04 8.66
C ILE A 86 2.04 -14.56 8.69
N PRO A 87 2.11 -15.19 9.88
CA PRO A 87 2.25 -16.63 9.99
C PRO A 87 1.18 -17.38 9.20
N GLY A 88 1.56 -18.33 8.34
CA GLY A 88 0.63 -19.10 7.50
C GLY A 88 0.20 -18.41 6.21
N ALA A 89 0.63 -17.18 5.94
CA ALA A 89 0.49 -16.56 4.62
C ALA A 89 1.55 -17.13 3.67
N VAL A 90 1.27 -18.32 3.15
CA VAL A 90 2.08 -19.02 2.15
C VAL A 90 1.21 -19.33 0.93
N SER A 91 1.79 -19.22 -0.25
CA SER A 91 1.12 -19.50 -1.51
C SER A 91 2.09 -19.93 -2.61
N GLN A 92 1.58 -20.23 -3.80
CA GLN A 92 2.39 -20.67 -4.95
C GLN A 92 1.76 -20.31 -6.29
N GLY A 93 2.57 -20.32 -7.36
CA GLY A 93 2.12 -20.14 -8.74
C GLY A 93 3.13 -20.67 -9.77
N ARG A 94 2.67 -21.02 -10.97
CA ARG A 94 3.54 -21.41 -12.10
C ARG A 94 4.31 -20.24 -12.67
N THR A 95 3.79 -19.03 -12.50
CA THR A 95 4.47 -17.79 -12.87
C THR A 95 4.61 -16.85 -11.67
N LEU A 96 5.56 -15.91 -11.74
CA LEU A 96 5.73 -14.91 -10.69
C LEU A 96 4.49 -14.01 -10.54
N GLU A 97 3.81 -13.72 -11.65
CA GLU A 97 2.57 -12.93 -11.63
C GLU A 97 1.42 -13.67 -10.95
N GLU A 98 1.28 -14.97 -11.24
CA GLU A 98 0.32 -15.83 -10.56
C GLU A 98 0.62 -15.92 -9.07
N ALA A 99 1.87 -16.18 -8.67
CA ALA A 99 2.25 -16.24 -7.26
C ALA A 99 1.95 -14.91 -6.52
N ARG A 100 2.19 -13.75 -7.18
CA ARG A 100 1.83 -12.42 -6.64
C ARG A 100 0.33 -12.24 -6.46
N PHE A 101 -0.48 -12.74 -7.39
CA PHE A 101 -1.93 -12.70 -7.25
C PHE A 101 -2.38 -13.58 -6.09
N MET A 102 -1.90 -14.83 -6.06
CA MET A 102 -2.31 -15.83 -5.07
C MET A 102 -1.92 -15.43 -3.64
N ILE A 103 -0.74 -14.84 -3.42
CA ILE A 103 -0.34 -14.41 -2.07
C ILE A 103 -1.16 -13.22 -1.57
N ARG A 104 -1.53 -12.27 -2.45
CA ARG A 104 -2.35 -11.12 -2.06
C ARG A 104 -3.74 -11.54 -1.61
N ASP A 105 -4.32 -12.52 -2.31
CA ASP A 105 -5.62 -13.08 -1.95
C ASP A 105 -5.53 -13.87 -0.64
N ALA A 106 -4.53 -14.74 -0.49
CA ALA A 106 -4.29 -15.50 0.73
C ALA A 106 -4.09 -14.61 1.96
N VAL A 107 -3.28 -13.55 1.83
CA VAL A 107 -3.07 -12.56 2.91
C VAL A 107 -4.38 -11.88 3.31
N ARG A 108 -5.21 -11.48 2.33
CA ARG A 108 -6.50 -10.85 2.62
C ARG A 108 -7.41 -11.80 3.39
N LEU A 109 -7.59 -13.02 2.88
CA LEU A 109 -8.44 -14.03 3.50
C LEU A 109 -7.98 -14.37 4.92
N LEU A 110 -6.67 -14.50 5.13
CA LEU A 110 -6.14 -14.81 6.46
C LEU A 110 -6.37 -13.67 7.45
N LEU A 111 -6.19 -12.42 7.02
CA LEU A 111 -6.44 -11.25 7.87
C LEU A 111 -7.93 -11.12 8.20
N GLU A 112 -8.82 -11.41 7.26
CA GLU A 112 -10.28 -11.43 7.48
C GLU A 112 -10.67 -12.51 8.50
N ALA A 113 -10.26 -13.76 8.26
CA ALA A 113 -10.56 -14.88 9.16
C ALA A 113 -10.03 -14.67 10.59
N ARG A 114 -8.84 -14.06 10.74
CA ARG A 114 -8.28 -13.74 12.05
C ARG A 114 -9.07 -12.68 12.80
N ARG A 115 -9.62 -11.68 12.11
CA ARG A 115 -10.47 -10.66 12.74
C ARG A 115 -11.76 -11.28 13.24
N GLU A 116 -12.41 -12.11 12.43
CA GLU A 116 -13.63 -12.83 12.83
C GLU A 116 -13.38 -13.73 14.05
N LEU A 117 -12.27 -14.48 14.06
CA LEU A 117 -11.90 -15.30 15.21
C LEU A 117 -11.64 -14.45 16.46
N ALA A 118 -10.90 -13.35 16.34
CA ALA A 118 -10.66 -12.44 17.47
C ALA A 118 -11.96 -11.81 17.99
N GLU A 119 -12.92 -11.52 17.12
CA GLU A 119 -14.24 -11.04 17.52
C GLU A 119 -15.00 -12.09 18.34
N GLN A 120 -14.98 -13.36 17.90
CA GLN A 120 -15.60 -14.47 18.61
C GLN A 120 -14.92 -14.77 19.96
N GLU A 121 -13.58 -14.80 19.99
CA GLU A 121 -12.80 -15.09 21.20
C GLU A 121 -12.96 -14.02 22.30
N HIS A 122 -13.31 -12.80 21.91
CA HIS A 122 -13.52 -11.68 22.82
C HIS A 122 -15.00 -11.33 23.04
N GLU A 123 -15.92 -12.18 22.59
CA GLU A 123 -17.35 -11.99 22.83
C GLU A 123 -17.65 -12.09 24.33
N GLY A 124 -18.41 -11.12 24.86
CA GLY A 124 -18.75 -11.04 26.28
C GLY A 124 -17.64 -10.51 27.19
N HIS A 125 -16.47 -10.15 26.65
CA HIS A 125 -15.37 -9.53 27.40
C HIS A 125 -15.43 -7.99 27.30
N GLU A 126 -15.03 -7.29 28.35
CA GLU A 126 -14.80 -5.83 28.29
C GLU A 126 -13.48 -5.57 27.55
N VAL A 127 -13.55 -5.02 26.34
CA VAL A 127 -12.38 -4.83 25.46
C VAL A 127 -12.27 -3.40 24.95
N ILE A 128 -11.03 -2.92 24.81
CA ILE A 128 -10.68 -1.65 24.17
C ILE A 128 -10.15 -1.95 22.76
N ARG A 129 -10.65 -1.23 21.76
CA ARG A 129 -10.21 -1.36 20.37
C ARG A 129 -9.68 -0.02 19.88
N GLU A 130 -8.42 0.01 19.47
CA GLU A 130 -7.80 1.19 18.86
C GLU A 130 -6.94 0.79 17.66
N PRO A 131 -6.84 1.63 16.62
CA PRO A 131 -5.91 1.40 15.52
C PRO A 131 -4.47 1.47 16.01
N LEU A 132 -3.65 0.48 15.63
CA LEU A 132 -2.21 0.49 15.88
C LEU A 132 -1.46 0.90 14.62
N THR A 133 -0.71 1.99 14.72
CA THR A 133 0.25 2.45 13.70
C THR A 133 1.63 2.41 14.35
N LEU A 134 2.58 1.71 13.73
CA LEU A 134 3.96 1.59 14.20
C LEU A 134 4.87 2.70 13.62
#